data_AF-A0A5A9W850-F1
#
_entry.id   AF-A0A5A9W850-F1
#
_cell.length_a   1.000
_cell.length_b   1.000
_cell.length_c   1.000
_cell.angle_alpha   90.00
_cell.angle_beta   90.00
_cell.angle_gamma   90.00
#
_symmetry.space_group_name_H-M   'P 1'
#
loop_
_entity.id
_entity.type
_entity.pdbx_description
1 polymer ?
#
loop_
_entity_poly.entity_id
_entity_poly.type
_entity_poly.pdbx_seq_one_letter_code
_entity_poly.pdbx_strand_id
1 'polypeptide(L)' 'MYSCKHATALMSKQLDGRLNWREWLWLYTHLMMCANCRRCYRQFRQLHKACETRRRSS' A
#
# COMPACT_ATOMS: atom_id res chain seq x y z
N MET A 1 17.52 3.86 -9.63
CA MET A 1 16.87 4.19 -8.35
C MET A 1 15.39 4.40 -8.61
N TYR A 2 14.60 3.33 -8.51
CA TYR A 2 13.39 3.18 -9.33
C TYR A 2 12.20 3.04 -8.40
N SER A 3 11.48 4.14 -8.16
CA SER A 3 10.07 4.19 -7.77
C SER A 3 9.56 3.45 -6.52
N CYS A 4 10.35 2.59 -5.87
CA CYS A 4 9.93 1.77 -4.73
C CYS A 4 9.63 2.62 -3.49
N LYS A 5 10.41 3.69 -3.27
CA LYS A 5 10.18 4.68 -2.21
C LYS A 5 8.84 5.41 -2.43
N HIS A 6 8.59 5.82 -3.67
CA HIS A 6 7.34 6.48 -4.04
C HIS A 6 6.15 5.51 -3.91
N ALA A 7 6.28 4.28 -4.39
CA ALA A 7 5.28 3.23 -4.22
C ALA A 7 4.95 2.99 -2.75
N THR A 8 5.95 2.93 -1.87
CA THR A 8 5.74 2.75 -0.42
C THR A 8 5.03 3.96 0.20
N ALA A 9 5.37 5.19 -0.21
CA ALA A 9 4.67 6.39 0.24
C ALA A 9 3.20 6.41 -0.22
N LEU A 10 2.93 5.99 -1.46
CA LEU A 10 1.58 5.81 -1.99
C LEU A 10 0.80 4.73 -1.24
N MET A 11 1.43 3.60 -0.90
CA MET A 11 0.79 2.58 -0.07
C MET A 11 0.35 3.16 1.27
N SER A 12 1.23 3.90 1.96
CA SER A 12 0.87 4.54 3.22
C SER A 12 -0.28 5.54 3.07
N LYS A 13 -0.25 6.39 2.03
CA LYS A 13 -1.37 7.30 1.70
C LYS A 13 -2.67 6.55 1.40
N GLN A 14 -2.59 5.34 0.84
CA GLN A 14 -3.76 4.53 0.52
C GLN A 14 -4.45 4.05 1.80
N LEU A 15 -3.65 3.67 2.81
CA LEU A 15 -4.17 3.30 4.13
C LEU A 15 -4.80 4.48 4.87
N ASP A 16 -4.34 5.71 4.61
CA ASP A 16 -4.88 6.94 5.18
C ASP A 16 -6.19 7.41 4.50
N GLY A 17 -6.60 6.76 3.41
CA GLY A 17 -7.84 7.07 2.68
C GLY A 17 -7.73 8.29 1.75
N ARG A 18 -6.52 8.78 1.47
CA ARG A 18 -6.28 9.99 0.66
C ARG A 18 -5.72 9.72 -0.74
N LEU A 19 -5.95 8.52 -1.29
CA LEU A 19 -5.33 8.14 -2.57
C LEU A 19 -6.11 8.64 -3.77
N ASN A 20 -5.41 9.28 -4.71
CA ASN A 20 -5.96 9.67 -5.99
C ASN A 20 -5.99 8.47 -6.95
N TRP A 21 -7.03 8.35 -7.78
CA TRP A 21 -7.22 7.21 -8.70
C TRP A 21 -6.02 6.99 -9.63
N ARG A 22 -5.36 8.07 -10.06
CA ARG A 22 -4.13 8.03 -10.88
C ARG A 22 -2.95 7.37 -10.15
N GLU A 23 -2.78 7.69 -8.86
CA GLU A 23 -1.72 7.10 -8.03
C GLU A 23 -1.97 5.61 -7.78
N TRP A 24 -3.24 5.22 -7.67
CA TRP A 24 -3.64 3.81 -7.53
C TRP A 24 -3.23 2.98 -8.74
N LEU A 25 -3.52 3.49 -9.95
CA LEU A 25 -3.20 2.81 -11.20
C LEU A 25 -1.69 2.67 -11.40
N TRP A 26 -0.93 3.73 -11.08
CA TRP A 26 0.53 3.71 -11.14
C TRP A 26 1.15 2.71 -10.14
N LEU A 27 0.63 2.69 -8.91
CA LEU A 27 1.04 1.72 -7.89
C LEU A 27 0.81 0.29 -8.36
N TYR A 28 -0.34 0.00 -8.97
CA TYR A 28 -0.69 -1.33 -9.47
C TYR A 28 0.28 -1.78 -10.58
N THR A 29 0.55 -0.92 -11.56
CA THR A 29 1.54 -1.18 -12.62
C THR A 29 2.92 -1.47 -12.03
N HIS A 30 3.36 -0.66 -11.06
CA HIS A 30 4.65 -0.89 -10.39
C HIS A 30 4.67 -2.20 -9.60
N LEU A 31 3.57 -2.56 -8.95
CA LEU A 31 3.43 -3.81 -8.20
C LEU A 31 3.54 -5.06 -9.09
N MET A 32 3.08 -4.95 -10.33
CA MET A 32 3.21 -6.01 -11.34
C MET A 32 4.67 -6.16 -11.80
N MET A 33 5.41 -5.06 -11.90
CA MET A 33 6.82 -5.08 -12.33
C MET A 33 7.81 -5.38 -11.19
N CYS A 34 7.46 -5.05 -9.93
CA CYS A 34 8.35 -5.20 -8.78
C CYS A 34 7.80 -6.16 -7.73
N ALA A 35 8.36 -7.37 -7.69
CA ALA A 35 8.00 -8.40 -6.71
C ALA A 35 8.26 -7.96 -5.25
N ASN A 36 9.29 -7.15 -5.01
CA ASN A 36 9.62 -6.65 -3.67
C ASN A 36 8.50 -5.75 -3.12
N CYS A 37 8.06 -4.77 -3.92
CA CYS A 37 6.93 -3.92 -3.55
C CYS A 37 5.63 -4.72 -3.39
N ARG A 38 5.39 -5.73 -4.23
CA ARG A 38 4.23 -6.64 -4.09
C ARG A 38 4.20 -7.35 -2.75
N ARG A 39 5.35 -7.84 -2.27
CA ARG A 39 5.47 -8.49 -0.97
C ARG A 39 5.23 -7.49 0.17
N CYS A 40 5.80 -6.28 0.09
CA CYS A 40 5.54 -5.20 1.05
C CYS A 40 4.07 -4.80 1.11
N TYR A 41 3.39 -4.62 -0.04
CA TYR A 41 1.97 -4.29 -0.08
C TYR A 41 1.11 -5.31 0.64
N ARG A 42 1.43 -6.61 0.45
CA ARG A 42 0.72 -7.70 1.11
C ARG A 42 0.94 -7.69 2.63
N GLN A 43 2.12 -7.31 3.11
CA GLN A 43 2.39 -7.10 4.55
C GLN A 43 1.63 -5.90 5.11
N PHE A 44 1.67 -4.75 4.41
CA PHE A 44 0.93 -3.55 4.80
C PHE A 44 -0.58 -3.81 4.93
N ARG A 45 -1.17 -4.55 3.99
CA ARG A 45 -2.59 -4.91 4.04
C ARG A 45 -2.93 -5.82 5.23
N GLN A 46 -2.01 -6.71 5.63
CA GLN A 46 -2.18 -7.54 6.83
C GLN A 46 -2.11 -6.71 8.10
N LEU A 47 -1.13 -5.80 8.21
CA LEU A 47 -1.00 -4.86 9.32
C LEU A 47 -2.23 -3.95 9.44
N HIS A 48 -2.73 -3.44 8.32
CA HIS A 48 -3.94 -2.61 8.30
C HIS A 48 -5.16 -3.39 8.78
N LYS A 49 -5.39 -4.61 8.26
CA LYS A 49 -6.47 -5.48 8.71
C LYS A 49 -6.36 -5.80 10.21
N ALA A 50 -5.14 -6.06 10.71
CA ALA A 50 -4.92 -6.32 12.13
C ALA A 50 -5.23 -5.08 13.00
N CYS A 51 -4.85 -3.88 12.53
CA CYS A 51 -5.12 -2.62 13.20
C CYS A 51 -6.62 -2.24 13.16
N GLU A 52 -7.29 -2.49 12.04
CA GLU A 52 -8.73 -2.33 11.89
C GLU A 52 -9.50 -3.29 12.80
N THR A 53 -9.10 -4.56 12.85
CA THR A 53 -9.68 -5.57 13.76
C THR A 53 -9.53 -5.15 15.22
N ARG A 54 -8.36 -4.62 15.60
CA ARG A 54 -8.08 -4.07 16.94
C ARG A 54 -8.98 -2.89 17.29
N ARG A 55 -9.18 -1.94 16.38
CA ARG A 55 -10.05 -0.76 16.63
C ARG A 55 -11.52 -1.11 16.79
N ARG A 56 -11.97 -2.22 16.20
CA ARG A 56 -13.39 -2.64 16.24
C ARG A 56 -13.75 -3.46 17.49
N SER A 57 -12.77 -3.82 18.31
CA SER A 57 -12.96 -4.57 19.57
C SER A 57 -12.79 -3.72 20.83
N SER A 58 -12.76 -2.39 20.71
CA SER A 58 -12.81 -1.43 21.83
C SER A 58 -14.13 -0.68 21.85
#